data_AF-F6JXN4-F1
#
_entry.id   AF-F6JXN4-F1
#
_cell.length_a   1.000
_cell.length_b   1.000
_cell.length_c   1.000
_cell.angle_alpha   90.00
_cell.angle_beta   90.00
_cell.angle_gamma   90.00
#
_symmetry.space_group_name_H-M   'P 1'
#
loop_
_entity.id
_entity.type
_entity.pdbx_description
1 polymer ?
#
loop_
_entity_poly.entity_id
_entity_poly.type
_entity_poly.pdbx_seq_one_letter_code
_entity_poly.pdbx_strand_id
1 'polypeptide(L)'
;VTFQLKAERDYHIFYQILSNQKPELLDMLLITNNPYDYSYISQGEVTVNSINDAEELMATDSAFDVLGFTADEKMGVYKLTGAIMHYGNMKFKQKQREEQAESDGTEAADKSAYLMGLNSADLIKGLCHPRVKVGNEYVTKGQGVDQVYYAIGAL
;
A
#
# COMPACT_ATOMS: atom_id res chain seq x y z
N VAL A 1 0.72 6.63 8.46
CA VAL A 1 0.80 5.73 7.29
C VAL A 1 1.95 6.11 6.36
N THR A 2 1.93 7.24 5.67
CA THR A 2 2.99 7.51 4.67
C THR A 2 4.32 8.02 5.22
N PHE A 3 4.38 8.36 6.52
CA PHE A 3 5.56 8.93 7.17
C PHE A 3 5.63 8.54 8.65
N GLN A 4 6.86 8.37 9.17
CA GLN A 4 7.16 8.20 10.60
C GLN A 4 8.35 9.08 11.02
N LEU A 5 8.32 9.61 12.24
CA LEU A 5 9.54 10.10 12.89
C LEU A 5 10.43 8.93 13.32
N LYS A 6 11.73 9.19 13.54
CA LYS A 6 12.73 8.16 13.84
C LYS A 6 12.37 7.23 15.02
N ALA A 7 11.70 7.76 16.04
CA ALA A 7 11.32 7.01 17.24
C ALA A 7 9.87 6.50 17.21
N GLU A 8 9.17 6.69 16.09
CA GLU A 8 7.79 6.25 15.88
C GLU A 8 7.77 4.99 15.03
N ARG A 9 6.73 4.18 15.24
CA ARG A 9 6.38 3.02 14.43
C ARG A 9 5.06 3.32 13.73
N ASP A 10 4.84 2.76 12.53
CA ASP A 10 3.53 2.87 11.89
C ASP A 10 2.48 1.99 12.60
N TYR A 11 1.27 1.89 12.04
CA TYR A 11 0.19 1.09 12.62
C TYR A 11 0.57 -0.39 12.83
N HIS A 12 0.14 -0.96 13.97
CA HIS A 12 0.49 -2.31 14.40
C HIS A 12 0.17 -3.41 13.38
N ILE A 13 -0.95 -3.27 12.66
CA ILE A 13 -1.44 -4.31 11.74
C ILE A 13 -0.41 -4.71 10.66
N PHE A 14 0.41 -3.77 10.19
CA PHE A 14 1.45 -4.08 9.20
C PHE A 14 2.44 -5.09 9.76
N TYR A 15 2.92 -4.86 10.98
CA TYR A 15 3.92 -5.71 11.59
C TYR A 15 3.33 -7.00 12.17
N GLN A 16 2.07 -6.98 12.60
CA GLN A 16 1.30 -8.18 12.91
C GLN A 16 1.24 -9.11 11.70
N ILE A 17 0.90 -8.60 10.51
CA ILE A 17 0.90 -9.39 9.28
C ILE A 17 2.31 -9.91 8.95
N LEU A 18 3.33 -9.05 9.04
CA LEU A 18 4.73 -9.40 8.75
C LEU A 18 5.35 -10.36 9.78
N SER A 19 4.73 -10.57 10.93
CA SER A 19 5.19 -11.52 11.95
C SER A 19 5.27 -12.97 11.45
N ASN A 20 4.61 -13.26 10.32
CA ASN A 20 4.54 -14.58 9.69
C ASN A 20 3.84 -15.65 10.57
N GLN A 21 3.05 -15.22 11.55
CA GLN A 21 2.25 -16.14 12.35
C GLN A 21 1.13 -16.82 11.54
N LYS A 22 0.67 -16.16 10.47
CA LYS A 22 -0.25 -16.71 9.45
C LYS A 22 0.41 -16.62 8.07
N PRO A 23 1.27 -17.58 7.69
CA PRO A 23 2.07 -17.51 6.45
C PRO A 23 1.23 -17.34 5.18
N GLU A 24 0.01 -17.87 5.18
CA GLU A 24 -0.94 -17.72 4.06
C GLU A 24 -1.28 -16.26 3.75
N LEU A 25 -1.15 -15.35 4.73
CA LEU A 25 -1.33 -13.92 4.49
C LEU A 25 -0.19 -13.34 3.67
N LEU A 26 1.06 -13.77 3.88
CA LEU A 26 2.19 -13.25 3.10
C LEU A 26 2.03 -13.61 1.62
N ASP A 27 1.67 -14.87 1.34
CA ASP A 27 1.42 -15.36 -0.01
C ASP A 27 0.22 -14.64 -0.65
N MET A 28 -0.89 -14.49 0.09
CA MET A 28 -2.09 -13.81 -0.42
C MET A 28 -1.84 -12.35 -0.76
N LEU A 29 -1.03 -11.66 0.07
CA LEU A 29 -0.75 -10.24 -0.04
C LEU A 29 0.47 -9.93 -0.93
N LEU A 30 1.14 -10.95 -1.45
CA LEU A 30 2.33 -10.84 -2.31
C LEU A 30 3.47 -10.06 -1.62
N ILE A 31 3.64 -10.29 -0.31
CA ILE A 31 4.63 -9.63 0.55
C ILE A 31 5.60 -10.64 1.16
N THR A 32 6.82 -10.18 1.42
CA THR A 32 7.82 -10.80 2.28
C THR A 32 7.54 -10.47 3.76
N ASN A 33 8.28 -11.08 4.68
CA ASN A 33 8.23 -10.75 6.11
C ASN A 33 9.26 -9.68 6.54
N ASN A 34 10.01 -9.09 5.60
CA ASN A 34 11.00 -8.07 5.91
C ASN A 34 10.35 -6.67 5.85
N PRO A 35 10.19 -5.95 6.98
CA PRO A 35 9.54 -4.63 6.97
C PRO A 35 10.28 -3.59 6.12
N TYR A 36 11.61 -3.71 5.97
CA TYR A 36 12.42 -2.78 5.18
C TYR A 36 12.20 -2.89 3.68
N ASP A 37 11.46 -3.90 3.22
CA ASP A 37 11.05 -3.98 1.83
C ASP A 37 9.93 -2.96 1.50
N TYR A 38 9.32 -2.31 2.51
CA TYR A 38 8.16 -1.43 2.35
C TYR A 38 8.38 -0.03 2.93
N SER A 39 8.55 0.96 2.04
CA SER A 39 8.96 2.33 2.42
C SER A 39 8.00 3.03 3.38
N TYR A 40 6.70 2.74 3.30
CA TYR A 40 5.69 3.38 4.15
C TYR A 40 5.75 2.93 5.59
N ILE A 41 6.33 1.78 5.92
CA ILE A 41 6.26 1.22 7.29
C ILE A 41 7.64 1.06 7.93
N SER A 42 8.70 1.56 7.29
CA SER A 42 10.08 1.28 7.68
C SER A 42 10.96 2.53 7.83
N GLN A 43 10.36 3.72 8.03
CA GLN A 43 11.11 4.97 8.16
C GLN A 43 11.58 5.23 9.60
N GLY A 44 10.83 4.71 10.57
CA GLY A 44 11.15 4.76 12.00
C GLY A 44 11.44 3.38 12.58
N GLU A 45 10.94 3.12 13.78
CA GLU A 45 11.09 1.84 14.47
C GLU A 45 10.18 0.77 13.84
N VAL A 46 10.70 -0.44 13.65
CA VAL A 46 9.95 -1.58 13.10
C VAL A 46 9.59 -2.64 14.15
N THR A 47 10.12 -2.51 15.36
CA THR A 47 9.90 -3.41 16.51
C THR A 47 9.71 -2.62 17.79
N VAL A 48 8.91 -3.15 18.73
CA VAL A 48 8.71 -2.55 20.06
C VAL A 48 8.88 -3.63 21.12
N ASN A 49 9.80 -3.46 22.06
CA ASN A 49 10.19 -4.49 23.04
C ASN A 49 9.03 -5.05 23.89
N SER A 50 7.98 -4.26 24.12
CA SER A 50 6.84 -4.64 24.94
C SER A 50 5.68 -5.28 24.16
N ILE A 51 5.83 -5.50 22.84
CA ILE A 51 4.77 -5.98 21.95
C ILE A 51 5.23 -7.25 21.24
N ASN A 52 4.38 -8.28 21.24
CA ASN A 52 4.56 -9.48 20.45
C ASN A 52 3.59 -9.48 19.26
N ASP A 53 4.05 -9.00 18.10
CA ASP A 53 3.20 -8.85 16.91
C ASP A 53 2.58 -10.18 16.42
N ALA A 54 3.21 -11.33 16.71
CA ALA A 54 2.68 -12.64 16.36
C ALA A 54 1.46 -13.02 17.20
N GLU A 55 1.53 -12.82 18.52
CA GLU A 55 0.39 -13.06 19.43
C GLU A 55 -0.75 -12.09 19.14
N GLU A 56 -0.42 -10.82 18.89
CA GLU A 56 -1.39 -9.78 18.55
C GLU A 56 -2.10 -10.06 17.21
N LEU A 57 -1.42 -10.66 16.21
CA LEU A 57 -2.07 -11.06 14.96
C LEU A 57 -3.16 -12.11 15.22
N MET A 58 -2.88 -13.11 16.06
CA MET A 58 -3.86 -14.16 16.37
C MET A 58 -5.06 -13.62 17.14
N ALA A 59 -4.82 -12.72 18.08
CA ALA A 59 -5.88 -12.02 18.81
C ALA A 59 -6.76 -11.18 17.86
N THR A 60 -6.13 -10.42 16.95
CA THR A 60 -6.81 -9.58 15.95
C THR A 60 -7.63 -10.42 14.97
N ASP A 61 -7.08 -11.51 14.44
CA ASP A 61 -7.77 -12.41 13.52
C ASP A 61 -8.98 -13.09 14.17
N SER A 62 -8.84 -13.50 15.44
CA SER A 62 -9.95 -14.07 16.23
C SER A 62 -11.02 -13.03 16.55
N ALA A 63 -10.63 -11.77 16.75
CA ALA A 63 -11.58 -10.69 17.03
C ALA A 63 -12.51 -10.43 15.84
N PHE A 64 -12.04 -10.53 14.60
CA PHE A 64 -12.90 -10.45 13.41
C PHE A 64 -13.98 -11.54 13.43
N ASP A 65 -13.63 -12.77 13.81
CA ASP A 65 -14.58 -13.88 13.88
C ASP A 65 -15.64 -13.65 14.96
N VAL A 66 -15.22 -13.15 16.14
CA VAL A 66 -16.15 -12.79 17.24
C VAL A 66 -17.10 -11.67 16.84
N LEU A 67 -16.63 -10.69 16.06
CA LEU A 67 -17.44 -9.59 15.55
C LEU A 67 -18.35 -9.99 14.38
N GLY A 68 -18.26 -11.25 13.91
CA GLY A 68 -19.14 -11.81 12.89
C GLY A 68 -18.73 -11.48 11.45
N PHE A 69 -17.47 -11.09 11.22
CA PHE A 69 -16.95 -10.96 9.86
C PHE A 69 -16.89 -12.34 9.20
N THR A 70 -17.31 -12.39 7.93
CA THR A 70 -17.08 -13.57 7.10
C THR A 70 -15.60 -13.71 6.75
N ALA A 71 -15.19 -14.91 6.35
CA ALA A 71 -13.82 -15.16 5.88
C ALA A 71 -13.45 -14.24 4.71
N ASP A 72 -14.38 -14.01 3.77
CA ASP A 72 -14.15 -13.15 2.60
C ASP A 72 -13.99 -11.68 2.98
N GLU A 73 -14.79 -11.17 3.94
CA GLU A 73 -14.65 -9.80 4.43
C GLU A 73 -13.31 -9.61 5.15
N LYS A 74 -12.93 -10.56 6.01
CA LYS A 74 -11.64 -10.56 6.70
C LYS A 74 -10.47 -10.58 5.71
N MET A 75 -10.53 -11.44 4.70
CA MET A 75 -9.55 -11.47 3.61
C MET A 75 -9.54 -10.16 2.82
N GLY A 76 -10.70 -9.55 2.56
CA GLY A 76 -10.80 -8.24 1.94
C GLY A 76 -10.08 -7.15 2.72
N VAL A 77 -10.26 -7.12 4.05
CA VAL A 77 -9.54 -6.18 4.93
C VAL A 77 -8.04 -6.37 4.84
N TYR A 78 -7.55 -7.62 4.91
CA TYR A 78 -6.12 -7.89 4.76
C TYR A 78 -5.58 -7.47 3.40
N LYS A 79 -6.32 -7.73 2.31
CA LYS A 79 -5.94 -7.30 0.95
C LYS A 79 -5.80 -5.78 0.85
N LEU A 80 -6.75 -5.04 1.41
CA LEU A 80 -6.68 -3.58 1.47
C LEU A 80 -5.44 -3.11 2.23
N THR A 81 -5.14 -3.73 3.39
CA THR A 81 -3.93 -3.41 4.16
C THR A 81 -2.64 -3.74 3.40
N GLY A 82 -2.57 -4.89 2.73
CA GLY A 82 -1.43 -5.29 1.91
C GLY A 82 -1.18 -4.34 0.73
N ALA A 83 -2.25 -3.85 0.09
CA ALA A 83 -2.15 -2.90 -1.02
C ALA A 83 -1.45 -1.60 -0.61
N ILE A 84 -1.68 -1.10 0.61
CA ILE A 84 -1.03 0.11 1.15
C ILE A 84 0.49 -0.02 1.18
N MET A 85 1.01 -1.20 1.57
CA MET A 85 2.45 -1.44 1.58
C MET A 85 3.04 -1.39 0.16
N HIS A 86 2.31 -1.88 -0.84
CA HIS A 86 2.73 -1.81 -2.25
C HIS A 86 2.63 -0.40 -2.83
N TYR A 87 1.64 0.42 -2.44
CA TYR A 87 1.55 1.83 -2.85
C TYR A 87 2.83 2.60 -2.53
N GLY A 88 3.38 2.42 -1.33
CA GLY A 88 4.62 3.09 -0.93
C GLY A 88 5.86 2.70 -1.76
N ASN A 89 5.81 1.56 -2.44
CA ASN A 89 6.92 1.05 -3.24
C ASN A 89 6.82 1.40 -4.72
N MET A 90 5.75 2.08 -5.16
CA MET A 90 5.65 2.54 -6.54
C MET A 90 6.70 3.59 -6.82
N LYS A 91 7.37 3.47 -7.97
CA LYS A 91 8.41 4.39 -8.40
C LYS A 91 8.02 5.05 -9.69
N PHE A 92 8.28 6.34 -9.76
CA PHE A 92 8.03 7.18 -10.92
C PHE A 92 9.26 8.02 -11.20
N LYS A 93 9.47 8.29 -12.50
CA LYS A 93 10.55 9.14 -12.99
C LYS A 93 10.00 10.16 -13.97
N GLN A 94 10.76 11.22 -14.17
CA GLN A 94 10.45 12.21 -15.17
C GLN A 94 10.82 11.68 -16.56
N LYS A 95 9.94 11.88 -17.54
CA LYS A 95 10.26 11.61 -18.95
C LYS A 95 11.40 12.51 -19.43
N GLN A 96 12.30 11.97 -20.26
CA GLN A 96 13.51 12.69 -20.70
C GLN A 96 13.28 14.03 -21.42
N ARG A 97 12.10 14.26 -22.01
CA ARG A 97 11.78 15.45 -22.82
C ARG A 97 10.50 16.17 -22.39
N GLU A 98 9.89 15.75 -21.28
CA GLU A 98 8.62 16.28 -20.79
C GLU A 98 8.74 16.50 -19.26
N GLU A 99 7.94 17.39 -18.69
CA GLU A 99 7.84 17.55 -17.23
C GLU A 99 6.94 16.50 -16.57
N GLN A 100 6.38 15.57 -17.36
CA GLN A 100 5.45 14.56 -16.91
C GLN A 100 6.15 13.33 -16.34
N ALA A 101 5.49 12.71 -15.36
CA ALA A 101 5.90 11.45 -14.78
C ALA A 101 5.57 10.26 -15.70
N GLU A 102 6.38 9.22 -15.59
CA GLU A 102 6.12 7.86 -16.05
C GLU A 102 6.54 6.86 -14.98
N SER A 103 5.94 5.66 -14.99
CA SER A 103 6.30 4.60 -14.06
C SER A 103 7.75 4.14 -14.27
N ASP A 104 8.51 4.00 -13.18
CA ASP A 104 9.85 3.43 -13.18
C ASP A 104 9.82 1.98 -12.68
N GLY A 105 9.22 1.12 -13.50
CA GLY A 105 8.84 -0.24 -13.13
C GLY A 105 7.38 -0.33 -12.67
N THR A 106 6.78 -1.52 -12.82
CA THR A 106 5.34 -1.72 -12.57
C THR A 106 5.04 -2.72 -11.45
N GLU A 107 6.03 -3.44 -10.94
CA GLU A 107 5.81 -4.57 -10.02
C GLU A 107 4.94 -4.20 -8.81
N ALA A 108 5.23 -3.07 -8.15
CA ALA A 108 4.45 -2.59 -7.02
C ALA A 108 3.00 -2.21 -7.42
N ALA A 109 2.82 -1.59 -8.59
CA ALA A 109 1.51 -1.27 -9.16
C ALA A 109 0.72 -2.51 -9.56
N ASP A 110 1.39 -3.53 -10.10
CA ASP A 110 0.76 -4.79 -10.46
C ASP A 110 0.27 -5.52 -9.20
N LYS A 111 1.08 -5.57 -8.15
CA LYS A 111 0.70 -6.18 -6.86
C LYS A 111 -0.43 -5.42 -6.19
N SER A 112 -0.35 -4.09 -6.06
CA SER A 112 -1.43 -3.31 -5.44
C SER A 112 -2.73 -3.41 -6.24
N ALA A 113 -2.66 -3.31 -7.58
CA ALA A 113 -3.85 -3.39 -8.42
C ALA A 113 -4.49 -4.78 -8.34
N TYR A 114 -3.71 -5.86 -8.29
CA TYR A 114 -4.22 -7.21 -8.08
C TYR A 114 -5.00 -7.34 -6.76
N LEU A 115 -4.45 -6.84 -5.65
CA LEU A 115 -5.11 -6.89 -4.34
C LEU A 115 -6.41 -6.07 -4.31
N MET A 116 -6.45 -4.97 -5.06
CA MET A 116 -7.62 -4.09 -5.16
C MET A 116 -8.63 -4.52 -6.23
N GLY A 117 -8.32 -5.55 -7.03
CA GLY A 117 -9.16 -5.97 -8.17
C GLY A 117 -9.22 -4.94 -9.30
N LEU A 118 -8.16 -4.15 -9.49
CA LEU A 118 -8.05 -3.08 -10.48
C LEU A 118 -7.13 -3.50 -11.65
N ASN A 119 -7.23 -2.78 -12.77
CA ASN A 119 -6.24 -2.88 -13.84
C ASN A 119 -5.03 -2.00 -13.52
N SER A 120 -3.82 -2.59 -13.51
CA SER A 120 -2.58 -1.88 -13.18
C SER A 120 -2.26 -0.74 -14.16
N ALA A 121 -2.47 -0.94 -15.46
CA ALA A 121 -2.22 0.11 -16.46
C ALA A 121 -3.18 1.29 -16.27
N ASP A 122 -4.44 1.03 -15.93
CA ASP A 122 -5.41 2.09 -15.61
C ASP A 122 -5.07 2.80 -14.31
N LEU A 123 -4.55 2.11 -13.29
CA LEU A 123 -4.07 2.72 -12.05
C LEU A 123 -2.90 3.68 -12.33
N ILE A 124 -1.87 3.21 -13.04
CA ILE A 124 -0.70 4.04 -13.41
C ILE A 124 -1.14 5.23 -14.27
N LYS A 125 -2.03 5.00 -15.25
CA LYS A 125 -2.59 6.07 -16.08
C LYS A 125 -3.40 7.07 -15.27
N GLY A 126 -4.19 6.61 -14.30
CA GLY A 126 -4.98 7.46 -13.42
C GLY A 126 -4.11 8.35 -12.53
N LEU A 127 -2.95 7.83 -12.10
CA LEU A 127 -1.94 8.57 -11.35
C LEU A 127 -1.22 9.60 -12.23
N CYS A 128 -0.65 9.19 -13.37
CA CYS A 128 0.14 10.10 -14.22
C CYS A 128 -0.72 11.08 -15.04
N HIS A 129 -1.93 10.68 -15.41
CA HIS A 129 -2.82 11.40 -16.34
C HIS A 129 -4.28 11.38 -15.86
N PRO A 130 -4.59 11.91 -14.65
CA PRO A 130 -5.95 11.95 -14.13
C PRO A 130 -6.88 12.77 -15.03
N ARG A 131 -8.14 12.34 -15.07
CA ARG A 131 -9.24 13.11 -15.68
C ARG A 131 -9.81 14.06 -14.64
N VAL A 132 -9.65 15.36 -14.87
CA VAL A 132 -10.12 16.41 -13.97
C VAL A 132 -11.30 17.12 -14.59
N LYS A 133 -12.34 17.37 -13.80
CA LYS A 133 -13.50 18.15 -14.23
C LYS A 133 -13.17 19.64 -14.17
N VAL A 134 -13.32 20.34 -15.29
CA VAL A 134 -13.12 21.79 -15.41
C VAL A 134 -14.41 22.39 -15.98
N GLY A 135 -15.18 23.06 -15.13
CA GLY A 135 -16.54 23.47 -15.47
C GLY A 135 -17.43 22.27 -15.80
N ASN A 136 -17.92 22.21 -17.03
CA ASN A 136 -18.78 21.12 -17.53
C ASN A 136 -18.03 20.03 -18.31
N GLU A 137 -16.72 20.18 -18.52
CA GLU A 137 -15.92 19.25 -19.33
C GLU A 137 -14.92 18.47 -18.47
N TYR A 138 -14.44 17.34 -18.99
CA TYR A 138 -13.36 16.56 -18.41
C TYR A 138 -12.13 16.66 -19.28
N VAL A 139 -11.02 17.10 -18.67
CA VAL A 139 -9.72 17.20 -19.34
C VAL A 139 -8.73 16.23 -18.71
N THR A 140 -7.85 15.66 -19.54
CA THR A 140 -6.75 14.82 -19.05
C THR A 140 -5.59 15.74 -18.71
N LYS A 141 -5.12 15.69 -17.46
CA LYS A 141 -4.01 16.52 -16.98
C LYS A 141 -2.80 15.63 -16.70
N GLY A 142 -1.68 15.87 -17.36
CA GLY A 142 -0.41 15.23 -17.00
C GLY A 142 0.11 15.74 -15.64
N GLN A 143 0.63 14.84 -14.82
CA GLN A 143 1.24 15.13 -13.54
C GLN A 143 2.77 15.03 -13.60
N GLY A 144 3.45 15.89 -12.84
CA GLY A 144 4.88 15.73 -12.54
C GLY A 144 5.11 14.67 -11.46
N VAL A 145 6.36 14.25 -11.27
CA VAL A 145 6.73 13.15 -10.35
C VAL A 145 6.25 13.42 -8.92
N ASP A 146 6.49 14.61 -8.38
CA ASP A 146 6.07 14.96 -7.02
C ASP A 146 4.55 14.96 -6.85
N GLN A 147 3.80 15.36 -7.90
CA GLN A 147 2.33 15.33 -7.89
C GLN A 147 1.81 13.90 -7.86
N VAL A 148 2.45 12.99 -8.59
CA VAL A 148 2.13 11.56 -8.57
C VAL A 148 2.39 10.98 -7.20
N TYR A 149 3.56 11.25 -6.58
CA TYR A 149 3.84 10.77 -5.22
C TYR A 149 2.86 11.31 -4.18
N TYR A 150 2.46 12.58 -4.31
CA TYR A 150 1.41 13.16 -3.47
C TYR A 150 0.06 12.44 -3.66
N ALA A 151 -0.31 12.14 -4.91
CA ALA A 151 -1.54 11.41 -5.21
C ALA A 151 -1.52 9.98 -4.63
N ILE A 152 -0.41 9.27 -4.73
CA ILE A 152 -0.26 7.92 -4.17
C ILE A 152 -0.39 7.94 -2.65
N GLY A 153 0.24 8.91 -1.99
CA GLY A 153 0.12 9.06 -0.54
C GLY A 153 -1.28 9.43 -0.05
N ALA A 154 -2.19 9.81 -0.96
CA ALA A 154 -3.58 10.14 -0.68
C ALA A 154 -4.57 9.01 -1.02
N LEU A 155 -4.10 7.92 -1.67
CA LEU A 155 -4.88 6.71 -1.92
C LEU A 155 -4.97 5.84 -0.65
#